data_AF-A0A7Z9MTZ0-F1
#
_entry.id   AF-A0A7Z9MTZ0-F1
#
_cell.length_a   1.000
_cell.length_b   1.000
_cell.length_c   1.000
_cell.angle_alpha   90.00
_cell.angle_beta   90.00
_cell.angle_gamma   90.00
#
_symmetry.space_group_name_H-M   'P 1'
#
loop_
_entity.id
_entity.type
_entity.pdbx_description
1 polymer ?
#
loop_
_entity_poly.entity_id
_entity_poly.type
_entity_poly.pdbx_seq_one_letter_code
_entity_poly.pdbx_strand_id
1 'polypeptide(L)' 'MRSILGIIVQGRYYDMICPFVTVADLHDAWPETEFVVVPDAGHSSSEPGICSALISATNQIRDQLVVP' A
#
# COMPACT_ATOMS: atom_id res chain seq x y z
N MET A 1 13.83 -7.60 2.12
CA MET A 1 13.81 -6.15 2.45
C MET A 1 13.69 -5.92 3.95
N ARG A 2 14.41 -6.71 4.77
CA ARG A 2 14.38 -6.48 6.22
C ARG A 2 15.07 -5.13 6.49
N SER A 3 14.45 -4.31 7.33
CA SER A 3 14.86 -2.93 7.67
C SER A 3 14.47 -1.81 6.71
N ILE A 4 13.59 -2.04 5.73
CA ILE A 4 12.99 -0.98 4.92
C ILE A 4 11.53 -0.82 5.37
N LEU A 5 11.12 0.40 5.71
CA LEU A 5 9.71 0.73 5.94
C LEU A 5 8.94 0.61 4.62
N GLY A 6 7.85 -0.13 4.62
CA GLY A 6 7.00 -0.31 3.44
C GLY A 6 5.53 -0.34 3.81
N ILE A 7 4.72 0.33 3.00
CA ILE A 7 3.26 0.34 3.09
C ILE A 7 2.72 -0.03 1.71
N ILE A 8 1.91 -1.07 1.64
CA ILE A 8 1.29 -1.55 0.41
C ILE A 8 -0.16 -1.04 0.37
N VAL A 9 -0.54 -0.37 -0.71
CA VAL A 9 -1.91 0.11 -0.96
C VAL A 9 -2.47 -0.62 -2.17
N GLN A 10 -3.58 -1.36 -2.00
CA GLN A 10 -4.15 -2.19 -3.06
C GLN A 10 -5.67 -2.00 -3.18
N GLY A 11 -6.16 -1.81 -4.40
CA GLY A 11 -7.59 -1.87 -4.71
C GLY A 11 -8.12 -3.30 -4.66
N ARG A 12 -9.28 -3.51 -4.04
CA ARG A 12 -9.82 -4.86 -3.77
C ARG A 12 -10.52 -5.51 -4.98
N TYR A 13 -11.36 -4.77 -5.71
CA TYR A 13 -12.31 -5.37 -6.66
C TYR A 13 -12.02 -5.07 -8.13
N TYR A 14 -11.38 -3.96 -8.46
CA TYR A 14 -11.22 -3.51 -9.84
C TYR A 14 -9.77 -3.51 -10.34
N ASP A 15 -8.82 -4.00 -9.54
CA ASP A 15 -7.44 -4.15 -10.00
C ASP A 15 -7.32 -5.43 -10.83
N MET A 16 -7.68 -5.31 -12.11
CA MET A 16 -7.57 -6.39 -13.10
C MET A 16 -6.15 -6.51 -13.68
N ILE A 17 -5.25 -5.57 -13.34
CA ILE A 17 -3.88 -5.54 -13.86
C ILE A 17 -2.95 -6.26 -12.88
N CYS A 18 -3.16 -6.04 -11.58
CA CYS A 18 -2.43 -6.68 -10.48
C CYS A 18 -3.42 -7.34 -9.51
N PRO A 19 -3.72 -8.63 -9.68
CA PRO A 19 -4.69 -9.31 -8.84
C PRO A 19 -4.20 -9.37 -7.38
N PHE A 20 -5.12 -9.23 -6.43
CA PHE A 20 -4.84 -9.17 -4.99
C PHE A 20 -3.92 -10.28 -4.44
N VAL A 21 -3.90 -11.46 -5.07
CA VAL A 21 -3.00 -12.57 -4.69
C VAL A 21 -1.52 -12.17 -4.72
N THR A 22 -1.10 -11.30 -5.64
CA THR A 22 0.30 -10.87 -5.74
C THR A 22 0.75 -10.07 -4.52
N VAL A 23 -0.18 -9.41 -3.84
CA VAL A 23 0.11 -8.67 -2.62
C VAL A 23 0.29 -9.61 -1.43
N ALA A 24 -0.48 -10.70 -1.37
CA ALA A 24 -0.25 -11.74 -0.36
C ALA A 24 1.15 -12.34 -0.52
N ASP A 25 1.55 -12.68 -1.75
CA ASP A 25 2.90 -13.20 -2.02
C ASP A 25 4.00 -12.20 -1.64
N LEU A 26 3.79 -10.91 -1.91
CA LEU A 26 4.73 -9.85 -1.55
C LEU A 26 4.83 -9.68 -0.02
N HIS A 27 3.71 -9.72 0.69
CA HIS A 27 3.71 -9.60 2.15
C HIS A 27 4.37 -10.82 2.81
N ASP A 28 4.16 -12.03 2.29
CA ASP A 28 4.85 -13.23 2.77
C ASP A 28 6.37 -13.13 2.59
N ALA A 29 6.83 -12.53 1.48
CA ALA A 29 8.25 -12.27 1.22
C ALA A 29 8.81 -11.03 1.96
N TRP A 30 7.94 -10.10 2.37
CA TRP A 30 8.28 -8.86 3.06
C TRP A 30 7.28 -8.57 4.21
N PRO A 31 7.38 -9.32 5.33
CA PRO A 31 6.36 -9.34 6.38
C PRO A 31 6.28 -8.05 7.20
N GLU A 32 7.33 -7.22 7.18
CA GLU A 32 7.37 -5.96 7.91
C GLU A 32 6.53 -4.84 7.25
N THR A 33 5.87 -5.13 6.13
CA THR A 33 5.02 -4.16 5.42
C THR A 33 3.65 -4.01 6.08
N GLU A 34 3.17 -2.76 6.16
CA GLU A 34 1.76 -2.49 6.46
C GLU A 34 0.92 -2.68 5.20
N PHE A 35 -0.29 -3.19 5.34
CA PHE A 35 -1.18 -3.42 4.22
C PHE A 35 -2.51 -2.67 4.33
N VAL A 36 -2.79 -1.81 3.34
CA VAL A 36 -4.00 -1.01 3.21
C VAL A 36 -4.80 -1.46 2.00
N VAL A 37 -6.01 -1.97 2.26
CA VAL A 37 -6.94 -2.41 1.21
C VAL A 37 -8.00 -1.34 0.99
N VAL A 38 -8.12 -0.85 -0.24
CA VAL A 38 -9.16 0.12 -0.63
C VAL A 38 -10.33 -0.64 -1.27
N PRO A 39 -11.48 -0.73 -0.57
CA PRO A 39 -12.57 -1.61 -0.99
C PRO A 39 -13.31 -1.13 -2.24
N ASP A 40 -13.22 0.14 -2.61
CA ASP A 40 -13.95 0.76 -3.72
C ASP A 40 -13.02 1.28 -4.84
N ALA A 41 -11.85 0.66 -5.00
CA ALA A 41 -10.87 1.03 -6.02
C ALA A 41 -10.34 -0.14 -6.85
N GLY A 42 -9.80 0.21 -8.01
CA GLY A 42 -9.06 -0.66 -8.91
C GLY A 42 -7.55 -0.38 -8.90
N HIS A 43 -6.98 -0.27 -10.10
CA HIS A 43 -5.53 -0.18 -10.29
C HIS A 43 -4.97 1.25 -10.21
N SER A 44 -5.80 2.25 -10.50
CA SER A 44 -5.27 3.59 -10.78
C SER A 44 -4.92 4.32 -9.48
N SER A 45 -3.70 4.85 -9.43
CA SER A 45 -3.23 5.69 -8.31
C SER A 45 -4.07 6.95 -8.10
N SER A 46 -4.81 7.39 -9.13
CA SER A 46 -5.67 8.57 -9.08
C SER A 46 -7.08 8.28 -8.59
N GLU A 47 -7.43 7.03 -8.30
CA GLU A 47 -8.72 6.72 -7.68
C GLU A 47 -8.79 7.36 -6.29
N PRO A 48 -9.90 8.00 -5.90
CA PRO A 48 -9.96 8.81 -4.68
C PRO A 48 -9.49 8.07 -3.43
N GLY A 49 -9.89 6.82 -3.26
CA GLY A 49 -9.47 5.98 -2.13
C GLY A 49 -7.99 5.61 -2.16
N ILE A 50 -7.43 5.27 -3.33
CA ILE A 50 -6.01 4.95 -3.49
C ILE A 50 -5.16 6.19 -3.24
N CYS A 51 -5.50 7.31 -3.86
CA CYS A 51 -4.79 8.58 -3.70
C CYS A 51 -4.76 9.01 -2.22
N SER A 52 -5.90 8.93 -1.53
CA SER A 52 -5.99 9.24 -0.10
C SER A 52 -5.11 8.32 0.76
N ALA A 53 -5.09 7.02 0.46
CA ALA A 53 -4.24 6.05 1.15
C ALA A 53 -2.74 6.31 0.89
N LEU A 54 -2.35 6.63 -0.35
CA LEU A 54 -0.97 6.98 -0.69
C LEU A 54 -0.50 8.27 0.00
N ILE A 55 -1.34 9.30 0.07
CA ILE A 55 -1.03 10.53 0.82
C ILE A 55 -0.86 10.23 2.31
N SER A 56 -1.73 9.40 2.89
CA SER A 56 -1.61 8.99 4.29
C SER A 56 -0.33 8.21 4.55
N ALA A 57 0.01 7.25 3.68
CA ALA A 57 1.21 6.44 3.77
C ALA A 57 2.50 7.29 3.68
N THR A 58 2.55 8.24 2.74
CA THR A 58 3.70 9.13 2.58
C THR A 58 3.87 10.08 3.77
N ASN A 59 2.77 10.58 4.34
CA ASN A 59 2.82 11.36 5.58
C ASN A 59 3.34 10.51 6.77
N GLN A 60 2.85 9.27 6.91
CA GLN A 60 3.31 8.36 7.97
C GLN A 60 4.81 8.04 7.85
N ILE A 61 5.28 7.76 6.63
CA ILE A 61 6.71 7.50 6.39
C ILE A 61 7.54 8.76 6.68
N ARG A 62 7.09 9.95 6.23
CA ARG A 62 7.75 11.22 6.57
C ARG A 62 7.87 11.36 8.09
N ASP A 63 6.77 11.17 8.81
CA ASP A 63 6.76 11.39 10.25
C ASP A 63 7.73 10.41 10.93
N GLN A 64 7.73 9.13 10.57
CA GLN A 64 8.65 8.13 11.14
C GLN A 64 10.13 8.38 10.81
N LEU A 65 10.44 9.02 9.67
CA LEU A 65 11.81 9.31 9.26
C LEU A 65 12.33 10.67 9.75
N VAL A 66 11.44 11.61 10.05
CA VAL A 66 11.77 13.00 10.39
C VAL A 66 11.66 13.27 11.90
N VAL A 67 11.19 12.33 12.73
CA VAL A 67 11.28 12.48 14.19
C VAL A 67 12.77 12.43 14.61
N PRO A 68 13.29 13.46 15.32
CA PRO A 68 14.62 13.43 15.93
C PRO A 68 14.72 12.47 17.13
#